data_AF-A4S6G1-F1
#
_entry.id   AF-A4S6G1-F1
#
_cell.length_a   1.000
_cell.length_b   1.000
_cell.length_c   1.000
_cell.angle_alpha   90.00
_cell.angle_beta   90.00
_cell.angle_gamma   90.00
#
_symmetry.space_group_name_H-M   'P 1'
#
loop_
_entity.id
_entity.type
_entity.pdbx_description
1 polymer ?
#
loop_
_entity_poly.entity_id
_entity_poly.type
_entity_poly.pdbx_seq_one_letter_code
_entity_poly.pdbx_strand_id
1 'polypeptide(L)'
;MSLAMTTRARSAPVVGVDARRRRGANADVKARARCVARASEANDDDDGIQLGTAKLPPTCDETALCDALYQWASTLTSSGQNLPFALSQRVDRTNDGFELAFLTAAKNGAPGELAAVGAIAASVEVAGQEKVLMIRGYGNVMNLVDTPVVMGAMPAAIRRAVAMSSA
;
A
#
# COMPACT_ATOMS: atom_id res chain seq x y z
N MET A 1 -68.86 3.25 24.75
CA MET A 1 -68.77 1.81 24.46
C MET A 1 -68.51 1.62 22.97
N SER A 2 -67.48 0.84 22.66
CA SER A 2 -67.09 0.25 21.37
C SER A 2 -66.77 1.12 20.15
N LEU A 3 -65.44 1.26 19.95
CA LEU A 3 -64.72 1.42 18.68
C LEU A 3 -64.86 0.14 17.82
N ALA A 4 -64.99 0.29 16.49
CA ALA A 4 -64.55 -0.72 15.53
C ALA A 4 -64.22 -0.13 14.14
N MET A 5 -62.91 -0.14 13.84
CA MET A 5 -62.25 -0.52 12.57
C MET A 5 -62.88 -0.16 11.21
N THR A 6 -62.13 0.58 10.40
CA THR A 6 -61.54 0.05 9.15
C THR A 6 -60.43 0.99 8.65
N THR A 7 -59.19 0.55 8.84
CA THR A 7 -57.99 1.13 8.22
C THR A 7 -57.84 0.55 6.82
N ARG A 8 -57.78 1.40 5.80
CA ARG A 8 -57.37 1.00 4.45
C ARG A 8 -55.99 1.59 4.14
N ALA A 9 -54.98 0.76 4.27
CA ALA A 9 -53.62 1.05 3.83
C ALA A 9 -53.60 1.19 2.29
N ARG A 10 -53.00 2.27 1.80
CA ARG A 10 -52.60 2.42 0.39
C ARG A 10 -51.08 2.38 0.31
N SER A 11 -50.62 1.52 -0.57
CA SER A 11 -49.21 1.21 -0.86
C SER A 11 -48.47 2.39 -1.50
N ALA A 12 -47.15 2.39 -1.33
CA ALA A 12 -46.18 3.46 -1.59
C ALA A 12 -46.03 3.87 -3.08
N PRO A 13 -45.19 4.90 -3.38
CA PRO A 13 -43.78 4.58 -3.56
C PRO A 13 -42.84 5.46 -2.73
N VAL A 14 -41.87 4.78 -2.12
CA VAL A 14 -40.70 5.34 -1.44
C VAL A 14 -39.84 6.03 -2.49
N VAL A 15 -39.61 7.34 -2.31
CA VAL A 15 -38.66 8.10 -3.13
C VAL A 15 -37.27 7.47 -2.95
N GLY A 16 -36.75 6.90 -4.04
CA GLY A 16 -35.51 6.14 -4.07
C GLY A 16 -34.32 6.93 -3.56
N VAL A 17 -33.81 6.54 -2.40
CA VAL A 17 -32.46 6.84 -1.92
C VAL A 17 -31.50 5.91 -2.66
N ASP A 18 -31.21 6.16 -3.94
CA ASP A 18 -30.22 5.31 -4.64
C ASP A 18 -29.55 5.93 -5.88
N ALA A 19 -29.26 7.23 -5.84
CA ALA A 19 -28.47 7.89 -6.88
C ALA A 19 -27.13 8.45 -6.41
N ARG A 20 -26.79 8.33 -5.11
CA ARG A 20 -25.60 8.93 -4.49
C ARG A 20 -24.49 7.94 -4.11
N ARG A 21 -24.56 6.69 -4.59
CA ARG A 21 -23.62 5.62 -4.19
C ARG A 21 -22.81 4.99 -5.33
N ARG A 22 -22.71 5.66 -6.48
CA ARG A 22 -21.93 5.15 -7.63
C ARG A 22 -20.88 6.11 -8.19
N ARG A 23 -20.63 7.25 -7.51
CA ARG A 23 -19.61 8.24 -7.91
C ARG A 23 -18.42 8.35 -6.95
N GLY A 24 -18.40 7.57 -5.85
CA GLY A 24 -17.32 7.62 -4.86
C GLY A 24 -16.19 6.61 -5.10
N ALA A 25 -16.50 5.37 -5.50
CA ALA A 25 -15.50 4.31 -5.55
C ALA A 25 -14.42 4.51 -6.62
N ASN A 26 -14.76 5.05 -7.79
CA ASN A 26 -13.79 5.28 -8.88
C ASN A 26 -12.99 6.59 -8.71
N ALA A 27 -13.48 7.53 -7.91
CA ALA A 27 -12.78 8.79 -7.63
C ALA A 27 -11.73 8.60 -6.51
N ASP A 28 -12.04 7.78 -5.49
CA ASP A 28 -11.09 7.38 -4.44
C ASP A 28 -9.89 6.62 -5.02
N VAL A 29 -10.12 5.75 -6.01
CA VAL A 29 -9.07 5.01 -6.73
C VAL A 29 -8.17 5.95 -7.55
N LYS A 30 -8.70 7.07 -8.05
CA LYS A 30 -7.92 8.07 -8.81
C LYS A 30 -7.15 9.03 -7.90
N ALA A 31 -7.61 9.23 -6.66
CA ALA A 31 -7.02 10.18 -5.70
C ALA A 31 -5.86 9.60 -4.87
N ARG A 32 -5.83 8.28 -4.69
CA ARG A 32 -4.65 7.55 -4.18
C ARG A 32 -3.76 7.13 -5.34
N ALA A 33 -3.15 8.10 -6.02
CA ALA A 33 -1.98 7.81 -6.84
C ALA A 33 -1.02 6.96 -5.99
N ARG A 34 -0.58 5.82 -6.56
CA ARG A 34 0.31 4.86 -5.90
C ARG A 34 1.49 5.61 -5.27
N CYS A 35 1.97 5.15 -4.12
CA CYS A 35 3.11 5.73 -3.41
C CYS A 35 4.32 5.92 -4.34
N VAL A 36 4.56 4.96 -5.22
CA VAL A 36 5.57 5.03 -6.27
C VAL A 36 5.28 6.14 -7.28
N ALA A 37 4.05 6.20 -7.81
CA ALA A 37 3.68 7.23 -8.79
C ALA A 37 3.94 8.64 -8.23
N ARG A 38 3.61 8.88 -6.96
CA ARG A 38 3.87 10.18 -6.28
C ARG A 38 5.34 10.46 -6.01
N ALA A 39 6.17 9.43 -5.82
CA ALA A 39 7.62 9.59 -5.66
C ALA A 39 8.32 9.78 -7.02
N SER A 40 7.76 9.21 -8.09
CA SER A 40 8.27 9.27 -9.45
C SER A 40 7.85 10.53 -10.22
N GLU A 41 6.95 11.38 -9.71
CA GLU A 41 6.61 12.70 -10.32
C GLU A 41 7.84 13.61 -10.48
N ALA A 42 9.00 13.23 -9.93
CA ALA A 42 10.28 13.91 -10.14
C ALA A 42 11.08 13.44 -11.38
N ASN A 43 10.82 12.25 -11.95
CA ASN A 43 11.55 11.67 -13.09
C ASN A 43 10.61 10.91 -14.04
N ASP A 44 10.45 11.38 -15.28
CA ASP A 44 9.48 10.87 -16.27
C ASP A 44 9.75 9.45 -16.82
N ASP A 45 10.90 8.84 -16.54
CA ASP A 45 11.30 7.51 -17.06
C ASP A 45 12.06 6.67 -16.01
N ASP A 46 11.46 6.45 -14.83
CA ASP A 46 12.12 5.69 -13.77
C ASP A 46 11.43 4.34 -13.53
N ASP A 47 11.94 3.29 -14.21
CA ASP A 47 11.67 1.88 -13.88
C ASP A 47 12.06 1.52 -12.43
N GLY A 48 12.66 2.46 -11.70
CA GLY A 48 13.13 2.36 -10.34
C GLY A 48 14.52 1.74 -10.28
N ILE A 49 15.33 2.20 -9.33
CA ILE A 49 16.63 1.61 -9.05
C ILE A 49 16.45 0.28 -8.29
N GLN A 50 17.11 -0.79 -8.76
CA GLN A 50 17.08 -2.07 -8.05
C GLN A 50 17.86 -1.96 -6.73
N LEU A 51 17.16 -2.12 -5.61
CA LEU A 51 17.73 -2.12 -4.25
C LEU A 51 18.06 -3.53 -3.75
N GLY A 52 17.37 -4.54 -4.29
CA GLY A 52 17.59 -5.92 -3.88
C GLY A 52 16.71 -6.89 -4.65
N THR A 53 17.06 -8.17 -4.55
CA THR A 53 16.24 -9.27 -5.07
C THR A 53 16.34 -10.47 -4.13
N ALA A 54 15.26 -11.24 -4.03
CA ALA A 54 15.24 -12.50 -3.30
C ALA A 54 14.57 -13.58 -4.15
N LYS A 55 15.22 -14.74 -4.27
CA LYS A 55 14.61 -15.91 -4.91
C LYS A 55 13.51 -16.46 -4.01
N LEU A 56 12.34 -16.72 -4.58
CA LEU A 56 11.22 -17.31 -3.86
C LEU A 56 11.14 -18.81 -4.12
N PRO A 57 10.79 -19.64 -3.12
CA PRO A 57 10.51 -21.04 -3.34
C PRO A 57 9.36 -21.23 -4.34
N PRO A 58 9.36 -22.30 -5.15
CA PRO A 58 8.28 -22.57 -6.11
C PRO A 58 6.93 -22.86 -5.42
N THR A 59 6.96 -23.32 -4.16
CA THR A 59 5.78 -23.60 -3.33
C THR A 59 5.21 -22.36 -2.62
N CYS A 60 5.85 -21.19 -2.76
CA CYS A 60 5.44 -19.98 -2.07
C CYS A 60 4.10 -19.46 -2.60
N ASP A 61 3.13 -19.28 -1.71
CA ASP A 61 1.92 -18.51 -1.99
C ASP A 61 2.25 -17.01 -2.04
N GLU A 62 2.08 -16.41 -3.21
CA GLU A 62 2.35 -14.99 -3.46
C GLU A 62 1.43 -14.09 -2.63
N THR A 63 0.15 -14.45 -2.49
CA THR A 63 -0.81 -13.62 -1.76
C THR A 63 -0.43 -13.56 -0.29
N ALA A 64 -0.14 -14.71 0.31
CA ALA A 64 0.30 -14.81 1.70
C ALA A 64 1.63 -14.09 1.95
N LEU A 65 2.58 -14.19 1.00
CA LEU A 65 3.86 -13.48 1.06
C LEU A 65 3.63 -11.95 1.05
N CYS A 66 2.86 -11.45 0.09
CA CYS A 66 2.56 -10.02 -0.06
C CYS A 66 1.81 -9.48 1.16
N ASP A 67 0.87 -10.24 1.71
CA ASP A 67 0.16 -9.89 2.94
C ASP A 67 1.10 -9.79 4.14
N ALA A 68 1.98 -10.77 4.34
CA ALA A 68 2.94 -10.76 5.44
C ALA A 68 3.93 -9.60 5.32
N LEU A 69 4.40 -9.28 4.10
CA LEU A 69 5.29 -8.14 3.86
C LEU A 69 4.59 -6.79 4.08
N TYR A 70 3.35 -6.63 3.60
CA TYR A 70 2.55 -5.43 3.85
C TYR A 70 2.27 -5.22 5.34
N GLN A 71 1.94 -6.29 6.07
CA GLN A 71 1.75 -6.24 7.52
C GLN A 71 3.04 -5.86 8.26
N TRP A 72 4.18 -6.44 7.86
CA TRP A 72 5.48 -6.05 8.40
C TRP A 72 5.77 -4.56 8.13
N ALA A 73 5.62 -4.10 6.89
CA ALA A 73 5.86 -2.71 6.51
C ALA A 73 4.95 -1.73 7.30
N SER A 74 3.69 -2.11 7.51
CA SER A 74 2.71 -1.31 8.26
C SER A 74 3.02 -1.21 9.76
N THR A 75 3.88 -2.09 10.29
CA THR A 75 4.19 -2.18 11.72
C THR A 75 5.60 -1.70 12.08
N LEU A 76 6.40 -1.23 11.11
CA LEU A 76 7.78 -0.80 11.30
C LEU A 76 7.96 0.23 12.43
N THR A 77 6.96 1.10 12.62
CA THR A 77 6.97 2.19 13.60
C THR A 77 6.18 1.90 14.88
N SER A 78 5.32 0.88 14.86
CA SER A 78 4.27 0.73 15.87
C SER A 78 4.34 -0.58 16.66
N SER A 79 4.92 -1.64 16.09
CA SER A 79 4.96 -2.96 16.75
C SER A 79 6.34 -3.61 16.60
N GLY A 80 7.02 -3.84 17.73
CA GLY A 80 8.17 -4.74 17.85
C GLY A 80 9.53 -4.20 17.43
N GLN A 81 9.68 -3.61 16.22
CA GLN A 81 10.98 -3.06 15.79
C GLN A 81 11.21 -1.60 16.20
N ASN A 82 10.14 -0.79 16.31
CA ASN A 82 10.19 0.63 16.68
C ASN A 82 11.36 1.37 16.00
N LEU A 83 11.45 1.22 14.67
CA LEU A 83 12.58 1.77 13.92
C LEU A 83 12.55 3.30 13.98
N PRO A 84 13.68 3.97 14.28
CA PRO A 84 13.74 5.41 14.41
C PRO A 84 13.76 6.06 13.02
N PHE A 85 12.59 6.31 12.45
CA PHE A 85 12.52 6.99 11.17
C PHE A 85 12.51 8.51 11.31
N ALA A 86 13.28 9.17 10.45
CA ALA A 86 13.32 10.62 10.35
C ALA A 86 12.10 11.18 9.59
N LEU A 87 11.62 10.45 8.58
CA LEU A 87 10.48 10.83 7.75
C LEU A 87 9.21 10.06 8.11
N SER A 88 8.05 10.72 7.93
CA SER A 88 6.76 10.05 8.01
C SER A 88 6.61 9.01 6.91
N GLN A 89 5.92 7.91 7.20
CA GLN A 89 5.79 6.80 6.26
C GLN A 89 4.34 6.58 5.86
N ARG A 90 4.15 6.18 4.60
CA ARG A 90 2.89 5.62 4.12
C ARG A 90 3.17 4.30 3.44
N VAL A 91 2.38 3.29 3.79
CA VAL A 91 2.45 1.96 3.20
C VAL A 91 1.15 1.71 2.45
N ASP A 92 1.26 1.35 1.18
CA ASP A 92 0.14 0.95 0.34
C ASP A 92 0.35 -0.50 -0.13
N ARG A 93 -0.72 -1.30 -0.15
CA ARG A 93 -0.70 -2.66 -0.70
C ARG A 93 -0.87 -2.60 -2.22
N THR A 94 -0.13 -3.45 -2.94
CA THR A 94 -0.32 -3.67 -4.38
C THR A 94 -0.74 -5.12 -4.64
N ASN A 95 -1.11 -5.43 -5.88
CA ASN A 95 -1.51 -6.80 -6.26
C ASN A 95 -0.33 -7.78 -6.10
N ASP A 96 0.87 -7.31 -6.45
CA ASP A 96 2.07 -8.14 -6.54
C ASP A 96 3.03 -7.88 -5.38
N GLY A 97 2.63 -7.10 -4.36
CA GLY A 97 3.46 -6.80 -3.19
C GLY A 97 3.01 -5.57 -2.39
N PHE A 98 3.96 -4.67 -2.09
CA PHE A 98 3.68 -3.45 -1.32
C PHE A 98 4.58 -2.28 -1.75
N GLU A 99 4.12 -1.07 -1.44
CA GLU A 99 4.87 0.17 -1.61
C GLU A 99 4.99 0.90 -0.28
N LEU A 100 6.17 1.41 0.04
CA LEU A 100 6.47 2.23 1.20
C LEU A 100 7.00 3.58 0.70
N ALA A 101 6.27 4.67 0.93
CA ALA A 101 6.73 6.03 0.65
C ALA A 101 7.24 6.73 1.91
N PHE A 102 8.34 7.46 1.73
CA PHE A 102 8.86 8.43 2.70
C PHE A 102 8.32 9.81 2.37
N LEU A 103 7.69 10.42 3.37
CA LEU A 103 6.93 11.65 3.24
C LEU A 103 7.60 12.80 3.98
N THR A 104 7.58 13.98 3.37
CA THR A 104 7.97 15.26 3.99
C THR A 104 6.85 16.29 3.82
N ALA A 105 6.92 17.40 4.57
CA ALA A 105 6.04 18.54 4.34
C ALA A 105 6.19 19.05 2.90
N ALA A 106 5.08 19.15 2.17
CA ALA A 106 5.06 19.64 0.81
C ALA A 106 5.54 21.10 0.76
N LYS A 107 6.55 21.39 -0.06
CA LYS A 107 7.13 22.75 -0.15
C LYS A 107 6.13 23.79 -0.68
N ASN A 108 5.21 23.37 -1.55
CA ASN A 108 4.23 24.23 -2.22
C ASN A 108 2.78 23.77 -1.97
N GLY A 109 2.56 22.92 -0.96
CA GLY A 109 1.24 22.37 -0.64
C GLY A 109 0.49 23.17 0.41
N ALA A 110 -0.75 22.77 0.70
CA ALA A 110 -1.49 23.31 1.83
C ALA A 110 -0.78 22.97 3.16
N PRO A 111 -0.96 23.78 4.23
CA PRO A 111 -0.41 23.44 5.54
C PRO A 111 -0.81 22.04 6.00
N GLY A 112 0.17 21.20 6.31
CA GLY A 112 -0.04 19.80 6.69
C GLY A 112 -0.09 18.81 5.52
N GLU A 113 0.03 19.28 4.27
CA GLU A 113 0.16 18.40 3.11
C GLU A 113 1.54 17.72 3.10
N LEU A 114 1.52 16.42 2.84
CA LEU A 114 2.72 15.58 2.76
C LEU A 114 2.99 15.18 1.32
N ALA A 115 4.23 15.38 0.88
CA ALA A 115 4.74 14.98 -0.43
C ALA A 115 5.71 13.80 -0.29
N ALA A 116 5.65 12.85 -1.23
CA ALA A 116 6.58 11.74 -1.29
C ALA A 116 7.94 12.22 -1.81
N VAL A 117 9.02 11.88 -1.10
CA VAL A 117 10.40 12.25 -1.48
C VAL A 117 11.12 11.05 -2.11
N GLY A 118 10.74 9.85 -1.68
CA GLY A 118 11.22 8.59 -2.24
C GLY A 118 10.30 7.45 -1.82
N ALA A 119 10.36 6.35 -2.55
CA ALA A 119 9.58 5.17 -2.24
C ALA A 119 10.40 3.89 -2.45
N ILE A 120 10.06 2.85 -1.71
CA ILE A 120 10.53 1.48 -1.89
C ILE A 120 9.31 0.63 -2.27
N ALA A 121 9.37 -0.07 -3.39
CA ALA A 121 8.38 -1.06 -3.77
C ALA A 121 9.00 -2.45 -3.71
N ALA A 122 8.26 -3.40 -3.15
CA ALA A 122 8.56 -4.82 -3.31
C ALA A 122 7.48 -5.44 -4.17
N SER A 123 7.86 -6.14 -5.24
CA SER A 123 6.95 -6.81 -6.17
C SER A 123 7.46 -8.19 -6.52
N VAL A 124 6.54 -9.17 -6.61
CA VAL A 124 6.83 -10.49 -7.13
C VAL A 124 6.87 -10.40 -8.66
N GLU A 125 7.99 -10.78 -9.25
CA GLU A 125 8.21 -10.84 -10.69
C GLU A 125 8.55 -12.27 -11.11
N VAL A 126 8.16 -12.64 -12.33
CA VAL A 126 8.49 -13.95 -12.92
C VAL A 126 9.70 -13.79 -13.83
N ALA A 127 10.83 -14.38 -13.45
CA ALA A 127 12.06 -14.40 -14.22
C ALA A 127 12.26 -15.79 -14.84
N GLY A 128 11.68 -15.99 -16.03
CA GLY A 128 11.67 -17.30 -16.69
C GLY A 128 10.73 -18.28 -15.99
N GLN A 129 11.28 -19.31 -15.34
CA GLN A 129 10.50 -20.27 -14.53
C GLN A 129 10.61 -20.01 -13.02
N GLU A 130 11.45 -19.06 -12.60
CA GLU A 130 11.65 -18.73 -11.19
C GLU A 130 10.81 -17.51 -10.79
N LYS A 131 10.23 -17.54 -9.59
CA LYS A 131 9.61 -16.38 -8.96
C LYS A 131 10.65 -15.64 -8.13
N VAL A 132 10.74 -14.33 -8.31
CA VAL A 132 11.65 -13.48 -7.57
C VAL A 132 10.89 -12.34 -6.92
N LEU A 133 11.24 -12.01 -5.68
CA LEU A 133 10.83 -10.76 -5.07
C LEU A 133 11.84 -9.70 -5.49
N MET A 134 11.39 -8.74 -6.29
CA MET A 134 12.17 -7.58 -6.70
C MET A 134 11.91 -6.42 -5.74
N ILE A 135 12.97 -5.75 -5.31
CA ILE A 135 12.88 -4.55 -4.46
C ILE A 135 13.43 -3.38 -5.27
N ARG A 136 12.56 -2.43 -5.58
CA ARG A 136 12.87 -1.25 -6.39
C ARG A 136 12.71 0.01 -5.56
N GLY A 137 13.56 0.98 -5.82
CA GLY A 137 13.58 2.30 -5.22
C GLY A 137 13.19 3.38 -6.23
N TYR A 138 12.46 4.40 -5.79
CA TYR A 138 11.98 5.48 -6.65
C TYR A 138 12.23 6.85 -6.01
N GLY A 139 12.34 7.88 -6.84
CA GLY A 139 12.64 9.25 -6.40
C GLY A 139 14.01 9.34 -5.72
N ASN A 140 14.12 10.17 -4.67
CA ASN A 140 15.40 10.41 -3.99
C ASN A 140 15.78 9.32 -2.96
N VAL A 141 15.24 8.10 -3.09
CA VAL A 141 15.33 7.04 -2.07
C VAL A 141 16.77 6.67 -1.70
N MET A 142 17.72 6.74 -2.64
CA MET A 142 19.13 6.41 -2.38
C MET A 142 19.81 7.37 -1.40
N ASN A 143 19.31 8.60 -1.29
CA ASN A 143 19.90 9.64 -0.44
C ASN A 143 19.13 9.84 0.87
N LEU A 144 18.08 9.05 1.13
CA LEU A 144 17.31 9.13 2.37
C LEU A 144 18.02 8.37 3.49
N VAL A 145 18.09 9.00 4.67
CA VAL A 145 18.64 8.40 5.89
C VAL A 145 17.87 7.17 6.36
N ASP A 146 16.59 7.08 6.00
CA ASP A 146 15.68 5.99 6.39
C ASP A 146 15.79 4.74 5.50
N THR A 147 16.33 4.88 4.28
CA THR A 147 16.44 3.76 3.33
C THR A 147 17.33 2.63 3.86
N PRO A 148 18.53 2.89 4.40
CA PRO A 148 19.35 1.83 5.01
C PRO A 148 18.65 1.15 6.19
N VAL A 149 17.83 1.86 6.95
CA VAL A 149 17.10 1.32 8.10
C VAL A 149 16.08 0.27 7.65
N VAL A 150 15.29 0.60 6.62
CA VAL A 150 14.33 -0.35 6.02
C VAL A 150 15.06 -1.54 5.40
N MET A 151 16.08 -1.28 4.58
CA MET A 151 16.82 -2.32 3.86
C MET A 151 17.60 -3.25 4.80
N GLY A 152 18.05 -2.76 5.97
CA GLY A 152 18.68 -3.59 6.99
C GLY A 152 17.71 -4.56 7.68
N ALA A 153 16.46 -4.16 7.89
CA ALA A 153 15.43 -4.99 8.52
C ALA A 153 14.74 -5.97 7.55
N MET A 154 14.69 -5.61 6.26
CA MET A 154 13.94 -6.33 5.23
C MET A 154 14.34 -7.80 5.04
N PRO A 155 15.63 -8.21 5.05
CA PRO A 155 15.99 -9.62 4.86
C PRO A 155 15.38 -10.55 5.92
N ALA A 156 15.29 -10.10 7.17
CA ALA A 156 14.65 -10.89 8.23
C ALA A 156 13.14 -10.99 8.03
N ALA A 157 12.51 -9.93 7.54
CA ALA A 157 11.08 -9.92 7.21
C ALA A 157 10.77 -10.86 6.04
N ILE A 158 11.57 -10.82 4.97
CA ILE A 158 11.40 -11.72 3.81
C ILE A 158 11.50 -13.18 4.25
N ARG A 159 12.51 -13.55 5.05
CA ARG A 159 12.64 -14.93 5.54
C ARG A 159 11.42 -15.39 6.34
N ARG A 160 10.86 -14.52 7.18
CA ARG A 160 9.64 -14.82 7.96
C ARG A 160 8.42 -14.95 7.06
N ALA A 161 8.25 -14.02 6.12
CA ALA A 161 7.15 -14.03 5.17
C ALA A 161 7.15 -15.31 4.31
N VAL A 162 8.33 -15.70 3.79
CA VAL A 162 8.50 -16.95 3.04
C VAL A 162 8.18 -18.18 3.87
N ALA A 163 8.59 -18.21 5.15
CA ALA A 163 8.27 -19.31 6.04
C ALA A 163 6.76 -19.42 6.32
N MET A 164 6.05 -18.29 6.38
CA MET A 164 4.59 -18.24 6.56
C MET A 164 3.82 -18.61 5.28
N SER A 165 4.36 -18.27 4.11
CA SER A 165 3.70 -18.48 2.81
C SER A 165 3.99 -19.83 2.16
N SER A 166 4.88 -20.64 2.76
CA SER A 166 5.25 -21.97 2.27
C SER A 166 4.78 -23.11 3.20
N ALA A 167 3.96 -22.77 4.20
CA ALA A 167 3.46 -23.68 5.23
C ALA A 167 2.16 -24.40 4.83
#